data_AF-A0AAJ7DYS4-F1
#
_entry.id   AF-A0AAJ7DYS4-F1
#
_cell.length_a   1.000
_cell.length_b   1.000
_cell.length_c   1.000
_cell.angle_alpha   90.00
_cell.angle_beta   90.00
_cell.angle_gamma   90.00
#
_symmetry.space_group_name_H-M   'P 1'
#
loop_
_entity.id
_entity.type
_entity.pdbx_description
1 polymer ?
#
loop_
_entity_poly.entity_id
_entity_poly.type
_entity_poly.pdbx_seq_one_letter_code
_entity_poly.pdbx_strand_id
1 'polypeptide(L)'
;MSSPNKNENDSTDSELEDEIQVQDSDCDASDSNEGNNSILMSRLTYVPIPEERLKLANMFIEVQHDVPPQHRVEETAGTRTLKNREREKIEKYVSLKSGTFSKEEDKLIKRNWKTFCKLYEWDPKNPKPFLQMKLKNKVFFLNLRNRKKFVQFLANGLFDRSLYSVYNRFKVMYDPHKVSSLNFVDTANMKIK
;
A
#
# COMPACT_ATOMS: atom_id res chain seq x y z
N MET A 1 -3.21 -78.58 -25.13
CA MET A 1 -1.81 -78.14 -25.37
C MET A 1 -1.75 -76.69 -24.89
N SER A 2 -1.46 -76.46 -23.61
CA SER A 2 -0.10 -76.20 -23.09
C SER A 2 0.53 -74.95 -23.72
N SER A 3 0.32 -73.79 -23.07
CA SER A 3 1.31 -72.84 -22.47
C SER A 3 2.71 -72.65 -23.11
N PRO A 4 3.54 -71.64 -22.75
CA PRO A 4 3.31 -70.36 -21.99
C PRO A 4 4.19 -69.13 -22.43
N ASN A 5 4.02 -68.00 -21.68
CA ASN A 5 5.07 -67.08 -21.16
C ASN A 5 5.92 -66.23 -22.14
N LYS A 6 6.49 -65.06 -21.81
CA LYS A 6 6.51 -64.11 -20.68
C LYS A 6 7.30 -62.88 -21.15
N ASN A 7 7.11 -61.74 -20.47
CA ASN A 7 8.10 -60.74 -20.04
C ASN A 7 7.34 -59.41 -19.92
N GLU A 8 6.88 -58.97 -18.74
CA GLU A 8 7.66 -58.41 -17.61
C GLU A 8 8.62 -57.29 -18.05
N ASN A 9 8.32 -56.08 -17.57
CA ASN A 9 9.20 -55.00 -17.08
C ASN A 9 8.49 -53.65 -17.34
N ASP A 10 8.54 -52.63 -16.50
CA ASP A 10 8.94 -52.42 -15.12
C ASP A 10 8.47 -50.97 -14.83
N SER A 11 8.28 -50.70 -13.55
CA SER A 11 7.92 -49.42 -12.94
C SER A 11 8.80 -48.26 -13.41
N THR A 12 8.25 -47.05 -13.42
CA THR A 12 8.58 -46.00 -12.44
C THR A 12 7.72 -44.78 -12.69
N ASP A 13 6.85 -44.53 -11.72
CA ASP A 13 6.20 -43.25 -11.46
C ASP A 13 7.28 -42.31 -10.92
N SER A 14 7.51 -41.17 -11.57
CA SER A 14 8.40 -40.12 -11.08
C SER A 14 7.74 -38.77 -11.25
N GLU A 15 7.34 -38.26 -10.08
CA GLU A 15 6.89 -36.92 -9.73
C GLU A 15 7.55 -35.81 -10.58
N LEU A 16 6.73 -35.04 -11.28
CA LEU A 16 7.11 -33.76 -11.87
C LEU A 16 6.98 -32.67 -10.80
N GLU A 17 8.10 -32.34 -10.16
CA GLU A 17 8.24 -31.07 -9.43
C GLU A 17 8.50 -29.95 -10.46
N ASP A 18 7.45 -29.19 -10.78
CA ASP A 18 7.61 -27.95 -11.55
C ASP A 18 8.22 -26.87 -10.64
N GLU A 19 9.53 -26.69 -10.76
CA GLU A 19 10.25 -25.51 -10.27
C GLU A 19 9.75 -24.25 -11.00
N ILE A 20 8.89 -23.47 -10.35
CA ILE A 20 8.56 -22.12 -10.83
C ILE A 20 9.73 -21.19 -10.50
N GLN A 21 10.63 -21.01 -11.47
CA GLN A 21 11.61 -19.93 -11.47
C GLN A 21 10.90 -18.57 -11.62
N VAL A 22 10.77 -17.84 -10.53
CA VAL A 22 10.28 -16.46 -10.55
C VAL A 22 11.44 -15.55 -10.94
N GLN A 23 11.51 -15.15 -12.21
CA GLN A 23 12.36 -14.05 -12.66
C GLN A 23 11.87 -12.73 -12.06
N ASP A 24 12.64 -12.16 -11.14
CA ASP A 24 12.47 -10.78 -10.71
C ASP A 24 12.81 -9.85 -11.89
N SER A 25 11.77 -9.34 -12.56
CA SER A 25 11.95 -8.33 -13.59
C SER A 25 12.25 -6.97 -12.94
N ASP A 26 13.48 -6.50 -13.13
CA ASP A 26 13.90 -5.13 -12.83
C ASP A 26 12.98 -4.13 -13.54
N CYS A 27 12.25 -3.32 -12.76
CA CYS A 27 11.43 -2.24 -13.33
C CYS A 27 12.19 -0.90 -13.26
N ASP A 28 12.52 -0.42 -14.47
CA ASP A 28 13.15 0.84 -14.82
C ASP A 28 12.71 2.05 -14.00
N ALA A 29 13.71 2.85 -13.64
CA ALA A 29 13.57 4.19 -13.08
C ALA A 29 13.66 5.22 -14.20
N SER A 30 12.57 5.93 -14.46
CA SER A 30 12.58 7.35 -14.88
C SER A 30 11.14 7.86 -15.04
N ASP A 31 10.76 8.86 -14.25
CA ASP A 31 10.40 10.17 -14.77
C ASP A 31 10.19 11.15 -13.59
N SER A 32 10.67 12.36 -13.81
CA SER A 32 11.16 13.33 -12.83
C SER A 32 10.07 14.31 -12.42
N ASN A 33 9.69 14.27 -11.14
CA ASN A 33 9.14 15.43 -10.44
C ASN A 33 9.83 15.53 -9.06
N GLU A 34 11.09 15.97 -9.11
CA GLU A 34 12.12 15.74 -8.10
C GLU A 34 12.21 16.81 -7.01
N GLY A 35 11.64 18.01 -7.24
CA GLY A 35 11.83 19.16 -6.33
C GLY A 35 11.17 19.00 -4.96
N ASN A 36 9.94 18.48 -4.90
CA ASN A 36 9.18 18.37 -3.65
C ASN A 36 9.33 17.00 -2.96
N ASN A 37 9.72 15.96 -3.70
CA ASN A 37 9.92 14.61 -3.17
C ASN A 37 11.32 14.42 -2.56
N SER A 38 12.33 15.14 -3.05
CA SER A 38 13.72 15.06 -2.56
C SER A 38 13.84 15.47 -1.09
N ILE A 39 13.19 16.57 -0.69
CA ILE A 39 13.19 17.04 0.71
C ILE A 39 12.43 16.08 1.65
N LEU A 40 11.43 15.36 1.14
CA LEU A 40 10.63 14.40 1.93
C LEU A 40 11.38 13.08 2.18
N MET A 41 12.20 12.63 1.23
CA MET A 41 12.94 11.37 1.30
C MET A 41 14.11 11.40 2.29
N SER A 42 14.59 12.58 2.69
CA SER A 42 15.73 12.72 3.60
C SER A 42 15.39 12.66 5.10
N ARG A 43 14.10 12.62 5.49
CA ARG A 43 13.69 12.89 6.90
C ARG A 43 13.01 11.75 7.65
N LEU A 44 12.70 10.64 6.99
CA LEU A 44 12.15 9.45 7.68
C LEU A 44 13.31 8.50 8.03
N THR A 45 13.73 8.58 9.29
CA THR A 45 14.87 7.85 9.88
C THR A 45 14.44 6.64 10.70
N TYR A 46 13.15 6.25 10.62
CA TYR A 46 12.63 5.21 11.47
C TYR A 46 13.23 3.86 11.09
N VAL A 47 13.92 3.26 12.06
CA VAL A 47 14.41 1.89 11.97
C VAL A 47 13.55 1.07 12.93
N PRO A 48 12.67 0.17 12.42
CA PRO A 48 11.89 -0.70 13.29
C PRO A 48 12.82 -1.57 14.13
N ILE A 49 12.45 -1.79 15.39
CA ILE A 49 13.19 -2.70 16.28
C ILE A 49 13.11 -4.14 15.74
N PRO A 50 14.01 -5.06 16.15
CA PRO A 50 14.04 -6.42 15.61
C PRO A 50 12.68 -7.15 15.65
N GLU A 51 11.93 -7.02 16.74
CA GLU A 51 10.59 -7.61 16.88
C GLU A 51 9.60 -7.06 15.86
N GLU A 52 9.58 -5.73 15.67
CA GLU A 52 8.74 -5.08 14.66
C GLU A 52 9.13 -5.52 13.25
N ARG A 53 10.43 -5.62 12.95
CA ARG A 53 10.90 -6.08 11.64
C ARG A 53 10.40 -7.48 11.34
N LEU A 54 10.49 -8.39 12.31
CA LEU A 54 10.01 -9.76 12.17
C LEU A 54 8.49 -9.78 11.96
N LYS A 55 7.75 -8.99 12.75
CA LYS A 55 6.30 -8.86 12.65
C LYS A 55 5.87 -8.29 11.29
N LEU A 56 6.53 -7.25 10.79
CA LEU A 56 6.25 -6.62 9.49
C LEU A 56 6.57 -7.57 8.32
N ALA A 57 7.68 -8.30 8.40
CA ALA A 57 8.09 -9.28 7.40
C ALA A 57 7.11 -10.45 7.28
N ASN A 58 6.61 -10.94 8.42
CA ASN A 58 5.69 -12.07 8.50
C ASN A 58 4.21 -11.66 8.42
N MET A 59 3.91 -10.37 8.29
CA MET A 59 2.53 -9.88 8.28
C MET A 59 1.81 -10.38 7.03
N PHE A 60 0.61 -10.94 7.20
CA PHE A 60 -0.29 -11.27 6.09
C PHE A 60 -1.55 -10.43 6.22
N ILE A 61 -1.67 -9.40 5.39
CA ILE A 61 -2.81 -8.49 5.47
C ILE A 61 -3.98 -9.09 4.69
N GLU A 62 -5.15 -9.11 5.32
CA GLU A 62 -6.44 -9.40 4.73
C GLU A 62 -7.36 -8.19 4.85
N VAL A 63 -8.00 -7.85 3.73
CA VAL A 63 -8.96 -6.77 3.67
C VAL A 63 -10.33 -7.36 4.03
N GLN A 64 -10.86 -6.97 5.19
CA GLN A 64 -12.08 -7.53 5.78
C GLN A 64 -13.38 -6.99 5.15
N HIS A 65 -13.26 -6.12 4.15
CA HIS A 65 -14.38 -5.52 3.43
C HIS A 65 -14.22 -5.81 1.95
N ASP A 66 -15.33 -5.74 1.19
CA ASP A 66 -15.25 -5.86 -0.25
C ASP A 66 -14.48 -4.66 -0.83
N VAL A 67 -13.37 -4.95 -1.49
CA VAL A 67 -12.55 -3.91 -2.13
C VAL A 67 -13.25 -3.49 -3.40
N PRO A 68 -13.71 -2.24 -3.51
CA PRO A 68 -14.48 -1.80 -4.66
C PRO A 68 -13.59 -1.77 -5.92
N PRO A 69 -14.16 -1.91 -7.14
CA PRO A 69 -13.37 -2.09 -8.37
C PRO A 69 -12.30 -1.02 -8.61
N GLN A 70 -12.59 0.25 -8.31
CA GLN A 70 -11.65 1.36 -8.44
C GLN A 70 -10.39 1.20 -7.58
N HIS A 71 -10.50 0.62 -6.38
CA HIS A 71 -9.37 0.38 -5.49
C HIS A 71 -8.55 -0.86 -5.90
N ARG A 72 -8.96 -1.55 -6.97
CA ARG A 72 -8.19 -2.63 -7.60
C ARG A 72 -7.32 -2.12 -8.75
N VAL A 73 -7.67 -0.97 -9.34
CA VAL A 73 -7.03 -0.40 -10.54
C VAL A 73 -5.58 0.01 -10.29
N GLU A 74 -5.30 0.75 -9.21
CA GLU A 74 -3.94 1.22 -8.92
C GLU A 74 -2.99 0.03 -8.75
N GLU A 75 -1.98 -0.05 -9.60
CA GLU A 75 -1.01 -1.16 -9.59
C GLU A 75 -0.08 -1.03 -8.38
N THR A 76 0.22 0.21 -8.00
CA THR A 76 1.10 0.50 -6.87
C THR A 76 0.32 0.52 -5.55
N ALA A 77 1.03 0.36 -4.44
CA ALA A 77 0.47 0.43 -3.10
C ALA A 77 0.14 1.88 -2.66
N GLY A 78 -0.40 2.71 -3.55
CA GLY A 78 -0.63 4.14 -3.29
C GLY A 78 0.66 4.94 -3.01
N THR A 79 1.83 4.38 -3.33
CA THR A 79 3.12 5.02 -3.05
C THR A 79 3.62 5.90 -4.19
N ARG A 80 3.07 5.72 -5.40
CA ARG A 80 3.37 6.55 -6.58
C ARG A 80 2.11 7.31 -6.97
N THR A 81 2.30 8.49 -7.54
CA THR A 81 1.21 9.31 -8.06
C THR A 81 0.38 8.50 -9.06
N LEU A 82 -0.94 8.65 -8.98
CA LEU A 82 -1.90 8.03 -9.88
C LEU A 82 -1.59 8.42 -11.34
N LYS A 83 -1.33 7.43 -12.21
CA LYS A 83 -1.09 7.66 -13.64
C LYS A 83 -2.39 8.04 -14.35
N ASN A 84 -2.32 8.80 -15.44
CA ASN A 84 -3.52 9.19 -16.21
C ASN A 84 -4.34 7.97 -16.68
N ARG A 85 -3.68 6.91 -17.16
CA ARG A 85 -4.36 5.66 -17.56
C ARG A 85 -5.09 4.97 -16.39
N GLU A 86 -4.54 5.03 -15.18
CA GLU A 86 -5.20 4.49 -13.98
C GLU A 86 -6.38 5.37 -13.58
N ARG A 87 -6.22 6.71 -13.65
CA ARG A 87 -7.30 7.67 -13.42
C ARG A 87 -8.49 7.43 -14.34
N GLU A 88 -8.25 7.37 -15.66
CA GLU A 88 -9.30 7.10 -16.65
C GLU A 88 -10.03 5.77 -16.39
N LYS A 89 -9.31 4.73 -15.95
CA LYS A 89 -9.91 3.45 -15.56
C LYS A 89 -10.76 3.56 -14.30
N ILE A 90 -10.32 4.31 -13.29
CA ILE A 90 -11.09 4.54 -12.06
C ILE A 90 -12.36 5.36 -12.37
N GLU A 91 -12.25 6.37 -13.23
CA GLU A 91 -13.35 7.26 -13.58
C GLU A 91 -14.49 6.56 -14.33
N LYS A 92 -14.25 5.35 -14.85
CA LYS A 92 -15.31 4.46 -15.36
C LYS A 92 -16.22 3.91 -14.25
N TYR A 93 -15.75 3.88 -13.00
CA TYR A 93 -16.49 3.38 -11.84
C TYR A 93 -17.00 4.50 -10.95
N VAL A 94 -16.20 5.56 -10.74
CA VAL A 94 -16.52 6.66 -9.83
C VAL A 94 -15.78 7.94 -10.21
N SER A 95 -16.45 9.09 -10.09
CA SER A 95 -15.79 10.39 -10.24
C SER A 95 -14.80 10.61 -9.09
N LEU A 96 -13.52 10.80 -9.40
CA LEU A 96 -12.48 10.96 -8.40
C LEU A 96 -12.55 12.34 -7.74
N LYS A 97 -12.72 12.34 -6.42
CA LYS A 97 -12.68 13.54 -5.62
C LYS A 97 -11.24 14.01 -5.42
N SER A 98 -10.95 15.20 -5.94
CA SER A 98 -9.68 15.90 -5.77
C SER A 98 -9.72 16.89 -4.59
N GLY A 99 -8.57 17.46 -4.24
CA GLY A 99 -8.49 18.49 -3.20
C GLY A 99 -8.51 17.97 -1.76
N THR A 100 -8.79 18.88 -0.82
CA THR A 100 -8.64 18.68 0.62
C THR A 100 -9.54 17.57 1.17
N PHE A 101 -9.03 16.85 2.16
CA PHE A 101 -9.80 15.87 2.93
C PHE A 101 -10.64 16.59 3.99
N SER A 102 -11.92 16.26 4.05
CA SER A 102 -12.84 16.69 5.10
C SER A 102 -12.50 16.05 6.45
N LYS A 103 -13.06 16.62 7.52
CA LYS A 103 -12.90 16.08 8.88
C LYS A 103 -13.52 14.68 8.99
N GLU A 104 -14.56 14.41 8.22
CA GLU A 104 -15.26 13.14 8.15
C GLU A 104 -14.38 12.07 7.48
N GLU A 105 -13.72 12.41 6.38
CA GLU A 105 -12.76 11.51 5.73
C GLU A 105 -11.56 11.20 6.64
N ASP A 106 -11.05 12.21 7.36
CA ASP A 106 -9.99 12.00 8.36
C ASP A 106 -10.44 11.07 9.49
N LYS A 107 -11.67 11.25 9.99
CA LYS A 107 -12.26 10.38 11.02
C LYS A 107 -12.33 8.93 10.51
N LEU A 108 -12.69 8.71 9.24
CA LEU A 108 -12.70 7.38 8.64
C LEU A 108 -11.30 6.77 8.57
N ILE A 109 -10.29 7.49 8.08
CA ILE A 109 -8.91 6.97 8.02
C ILE A 109 -8.40 6.63 9.43
N LYS A 110 -8.65 7.50 10.42
CA LYS A 110 -8.28 7.24 11.83
C LYS A 110 -8.98 6.01 12.39
N ARG A 111 -10.26 5.82 12.07
CA ARG A 111 -11.01 4.62 12.46
C ARG A 111 -10.41 3.38 11.83
N ASN A 112 -10.12 3.41 10.53
CA ASN A 112 -9.56 2.29 9.79
C ASN A 112 -8.16 1.92 10.30
N TRP A 113 -7.32 2.92 10.63
CA TRP A 113 -6.02 2.69 11.28
C TRP A 113 -6.17 2.01 12.64
N LYS A 114 -7.08 2.48 13.50
CA LYS A 114 -7.33 1.83 14.80
C LYS A 114 -7.82 0.39 14.66
N THR A 115 -8.70 0.14 13.69
CA THR A 115 -9.18 -1.23 13.40
C THR A 115 -8.04 -2.11 12.91
N PHE A 116 -7.19 -1.61 12.01
CA PHE A 116 -5.99 -2.30 11.55
C PHE A 116 -5.09 -2.67 12.74
N CYS A 117 -4.79 -1.70 13.59
CA CYS A 117 -3.98 -1.93 14.79
C CYS A 117 -4.55 -3.00 15.71
N LYS A 118 -5.87 -3.02 15.91
CA LYS A 118 -6.52 -4.06 16.70
C LYS A 118 -6.37 -5.45 16.07
N LEU A 119 -6.58 -5.57 14.76
CA LEU A 119 -6.54 -6.85 14.05
C LEU A 119 -5.14 -7.45 13.97
N TYR A 120 -4.11 -6.62 13.79
CA TYR A 120 -2.72 -7.06 13.64
C TYR A 120 -1.90 -6.84 14.91
N GLU A 121 -2.56 -6.58 16.05
CA GLU A 121 -1.95 -6.33 17.35
C GLU A 121 -0.81 -5.30 17.29
N TRP A 122 -1.04 -4.22 16.56
CA TRP A 122 -0.07 -3.15 16.36
C TRP A 122 -0.35 -1.97 17.30
N ASP A 123 0.68 -1.31 17.82
CA ASP A 123 0.49 -0.12 18.64
C ASP A 123 -0.03 1.05 17.79
N PRO A 124 -1.26 1.56 18.03
CA PRO A 124 -1.80 2.68 17.26
C PRO A 124 -1.00 3.98 17.42
N LYS A 125 -0.16 4.11 18.45
CA LYS A 125 0.74 5.26 18.66
C LYS A 125 2.02 5.16 17.84
N ASN A 126 2.31 4.01 17.23
CA ASN A 126 3.49 3.83 16.39
C ASN A 126 3.14 3.55 14.91
N PRO A 127 2.64 4.53 14.16
CA PRO A 127 2.36 4.36 12.73
C PRO A 127 3.63 4.33 11.86
N LYS A 128 4.81 4.66 12.42
CA LYS A 128 6.03 4.98 11.67
C LYS A 128 6.44 3.92 10.62
N PRO A 129 6.36 2.60 10.88
CA PRO A 129 6.65 1.59 9.85
C PRO A 129 5.73 1.63 8.63
N PHE A 130 4.50 2.10 8.82
CA PHE A 130 3.49 2.20 7.77
C PHE A 130 3.52 3.57 7.08
N LEU A 131 4.11 4.60 7.71
CA LEU A 131 4.42 5.88 7.05
C LEU A 131 5.63 5.75 6.12
N GLN A 132 6.61 4.94 6.55
CA GLN A 132 7.85 4.65 5.84
C GLN A 132 7.93 3.16 5.53
N MET A 133 7.30 2.72 4.44
CA MET A 133 7.31 1.29 4.07
C MET A 133 8.69 0.75 3.63
N LYS A 134 9.76 1.58 3.60
CA LYS A 134 11.11 1.20 3.16
C LYS A 134 12.23 1.88 3.96
N LEU A 135 13.27 1.12 4.31
CA LEU A 135 14.50 1.61 4.90
C LEU A 135 15.47 2.13 3.83
N LYS A 136 15.88 3.40 3.93
CA LYS A 136 16.92 4.05 3.09
C LYS A 136 16.79 3.77 1.59
N ASN A 137 15.56 3.67 1.08
CA ASN A 137 15.25 3.31 -0.31
C ASN A 137 15.71 1.92 -0.78
N LYS A 138 16.17 1.04 0.13
CA LYS A 138 16.77 -0.26 -0.22
C LYS A 138 15.89 -1.45 0.16
N VAL A 139 15.29 -1.43 1.35
CA VAL A 139 14.60 -2.61 1.89
C VAL A 139 13.19 -2.25 2.32
N PHE A 140 12.18 -2.90 1.73
CA PHE A 140 10.80 -2.73 2.16
C PHE A 140 10.53 -3.50 3.46
N PHE A 141 9.74 -2.92 4.37
CA PHE A 141 9.29 -3.61 5.59
C PHE A 141 8.11 -4.54 5.32
N LEU A 142 7.29 -4.21 4.31
CA LEU A 142 6.18 -5.03 3.83
C LEU A 142 6.37 -5.33 2.35
N ASN A 143 6.08 -6.56 1.93
CA ASN A 143 6.02 -6.90 0.51
C ASN A 143 4.95 -6.08 -0.24
N LEU A 144 5.05 -6.00 -1.58
CA LEU A 144 4.16 -5.16 -2.40
C LEU A 144 2.68 -5.48 -2.19
N ARG A 145 2.33 -6.78 -2.11
CA ARG A 145 0.95 -7.24 -1.89
C ARG A 145 0.38 -6.69 -0.59
N ASN A 146 1.09 -6.82 0.52
CA ASN A 146 0.65 -6.33 1.82
C ASN A 146 0.63 -4.81 1.87
N ARG A 147 1.56 -4.11 1.22
CA ARG A 147 1.49 -2.64 1.10
C ARG A 147 0.20 -2.21 0.39
N LYS A 148 -0.16 -2.85 -0.73
CA LYS A 148 -1.41 -2.52 -1.45
C LYS A 148 -2.64 -2.82 -0.59
N LYS A 149 -2.69 -3.99 0.04
CA LYS A 149 -3.80 -4.37 0.93
C LYS A 149 -3.91 -3.46 2.15
N PHE A 150 -2.80 -3.00 2.71
CA PHE A 150 -2.81 -2.02 3.80
C PHE A 150 -3.49 -0.72 3.37
N VAL A 151 -3.15 -0.19 2.19
CA VAL A 151 -3.78 1.05 1.71
C VAL A 151 -5.24 0.84 1.34
N GLN A 152 -5.61 -0.31 0.76
CA GLN A 152 -7.02 -0.69 0.59
C GLN A 152 -7.75 -0.76 1.93
N PHE A 153 -7.12 -1.32 2.96
CA PHE A 153 -7.66 -1.35 4.32
C PHE A 153 -7.94 0.07 4.85
N LEU A 154 -6.99 0.98 4.68
CA LEU A 154 -7.15 2.39 5.06
C LEU A 154 -8.25 3.10 4.27
N ALA A 155 -8.45 2.74 3.01
CA ALA A 155 -9.41 3.37 2.11
C ALA A 155 -10.86 2.89 2.29
N ASN A 156 -11.14 2.04 3.27
CA ASN A 156 -12.49 1.57 3.57
C ASN A 156 -13.46 2.75 3.82
N GLY A 157 -14.52 2.83 3.02
CA GLY A 157 -15.50 3.92 3.06
C GLY A 157 -15.10 5.21 2.32
N LEU A 158 -13.97 5.20 1.59
CA LEU A 158 -13.46 6.33 0.79
C LEU A 158 -13.45 5.97 -0.70
N PHE A 159 -14.62 5.67 -1.24
CA PHE A 159 -14.79 5.08 -2.56
C PHE A 159 -14.40 6.02 -3.70
N ASP A 160 -14.56 7.32 -3.52
CA ASP A 160 -14.26 8.38 -4.49
C ASP A 160 -12.84 8.94 -4.36
N ARG A 161 -12.00 8.36 -3.49
CA ARG A 161 -10.60 8.72 -3.31
C ARG A 161 -9.69 7.62 -3.85
N SER A 162 -8.61 8.02 -4.52
CA SER A 162 -7.55 7.09 -4.95
C SER A 162 -6.76 6.57 -3.74
N LEU A 163 -6.24 5.34 -3.83
CA LEU A 163 -5.36 4.77 -2.82
C LEU A 163 -4.14 5.67 -2.57
N TYR A 164 -3.55 6.23 -3.63
CA TYR A 164 -2.50 7.24 -3.51
C TYR A 164 -2.90 8.41 -2.62
N SER A 165 -4.07 9.01 -2.85
CA SER A 165 -4.53 10.17 -2.08
C SER A 165 -4.78 9.82 -0.62
N VAL A 166 -5.39 8.66 -0.35
CA VAL A 166 -5.66 8.17 1.01
C VAL A 166 -4.36 7.92 1.76
N TYR A 167 -3.40 7.21 1.14
CA TYR A 167 -2.10 6.96 1.76
C TYR A 167 -1.32 8.25 2.02
N ASN A 168 -1.37 9.20 1.10
CA ASN A 168 -0.71 10.49 1.31
C ASN A 168 -1.36 11.29 2.45
N ARG A 169 -2.69 11.25 2.57
CA ARG A 169 -3.38 11.85 3.71
C ARG A 169 -3.01 11.18 5.02
N PHE A 170 -2.96 9.85 5.05
CA PHE A 170 -2.51 9.09 6.22
C PHE A 170 -1.11 9.54 6.67
N LYS A 171 -0.16 9.67 5.75
CA LYS A 171 1.17 10.23 6.07
C LYS A 171 1.07 11.61 6.69
N VAL A 172 0.31 12.53 6.10
CA VAL A 172 0.17 13.91 6.62
C VAL A 172 -0.42 13.94 8.04
N MET A 173 -1.38 13.07 8.35
CA MET A 173 -2.02 13.05 9.68
C MET A 173 -1.12 12.53 10.79
N TYR A 174 -0.17 11.66 10.46
CA TYR A 174 0.64 10.92 11.43
C TYR A 174 2.13 11.23 11.36
N ASP A 175 2.56 12.04 10.39
CA ASP A 175 3.91 12.60 10.31
C ASP A 175 3.96 13.93 11.09
N PRO A 176 4.65 13.97 12.24
CA PRO A 176 4.70 15.14 13.11
C PRO A 176 5.30 16.38 12.43
N HIS A 177 6.07 16.22 11.36
CA HIS A 177 6.76 17.32 10.68
C HIS A 177 5.95 17.98 9.56
N LYS A 178 4.76 17.44 9.21
CA LYS A 178 3.87 18.01 8.17
C LYS A 178 2.70 18.83 8.71
N VAL A 179 2.40 18.71 10.00
CA VAL A 179 1.29 19.45 10.62
C VAL A 179 1.62 20.94 10.75
N SER A 180 2.90 21.31 10.87
CA SER A 180 3.33 22.71 11.00
C SER A 180 3.28 23.52 9.70
N SER A 181 3.34 22.88 8.52
CA SER A 181 3.37 23.59 7.22
C SER A 181 2.01 23.76 6.55
N LEU A 182 0.92 23.27 7.17
CA LEU A 182 -0.45 23.29 6.63
C LEU A 182 -1.38 24.30 7.33
N ASN A 183 -0.86 25.12 8.25
CA ASN A 183 -1.54 26.33 8.71
C ASN A 183 -1.37 27.43 7.65
N PHE A 184 -1.94 27.23 6.46
CA PHE A 184 -2.09 28.31 5.51
C PHE A 184 -3.19 29.23 6.03
N VAL A 185 -2.80 30.49 6.19
CA VAL A 185 -3.54 31.62 6.73
C VAL A 185 -4.92 31.77 6.07
N ASP A 186 -5.99 31.45 6.79
CA ASP A 186 -7.34 31.97 6.48
C ASP A 186 -7.40 33.44 6.91
N THR A 187 -6.80 34.33 6.12
CA THR A 187 -7.09 35.76 6.19
C THR A 187 -7.43 36.26 4.79
N ALA A 188 -8.57 35.82 4.28
CA ALA A 188 -9.24 36.46 3.16
C ALA A 188 -10.73 36.60 3.49
N ASN A 189 -11.07 37.74 4.10
CA ASN A 189 -12.28 38.54 3.90
C ASN A 189 -12.72 39.23 5.20
N MET A 190 -12.10 40.37 5.51
CA MET A 190 -12.80 41.43 6.21
C MET A 190 -12.97 42.57 5.20
N LYS A 191 -14.12 42.55 4.50
CA LYS A 191 -14.63 43.72 3.78
C LYS A 191 -14.86 44.81 4.82
N ILE A 192 -14.24 45.97 4.65
CA ILE A 192 -14.73 47.20 5.26
C ILE A 192 -15.15 48.10 4.10
N LYS A 193 -16.44 48.45 4.15
CA LYS A 193 -17.10 49.46 3.34
C LYS A 193 -16.81 50.83 3.95
#